data_AF-A0A0P7HEC7-F1
#
_entry.id   AF-A0A0P7HEC7-F1
#
_cell.length_a   1.000
_cell.length_b   1.000
_cell.length_c   1.000
_cell.angle_alpha   90.00
_cell.angle_beta   90.00
_cell.angle_gamma   90.00
#
_symmetry.space_group_name_H-M   'P 1'
#
loop_
_entity.id
_entity.type
_entity.pdbx_description
1 polymer ?
#
loop_
_entity_poly.entity_id
_entity_poly.type
_entity_poly.pdbx_seq_one_letter_code
_entity_poly.pdbx_strand_id
1 'polypeptide(L)'
;MSDSGDLGDFTDYAGSGGDDDASAADASDDAPAEAADTAAEFERYGTEAAGADQGLGTVSVSQGLRVSQDGDETRLRAFITTGNRDSVRLGSYLLVPYPDDETLFCSIAALEYAQEFQSDDATEIHARRQMRREGFEERDYKFMAELEPVAVIYEEGGELKRRMTDRVPKPGALAREASDEAQIKTGLKIPGDGVFLGHLSVGGEKVRTAAEPPTVDYRVKDEYADGDPLVFRHTLVAGGTGSGKTHASKNVLRQYLAEDRTYPMDDGREVSPPSCSSTRRTSTPRCTTTTRG
;
A
#
# COMPACT_ATOMS: atom_id res chain seq x y z
N MET A 1 -21.23 -20.32 70.86
CA MET A 1 -20.59 -21.05 69.76
C MET A 1 -20.71 -20.14 68.55
N SER A 2 -19.87 -19.10 68.40
CA SER A 2 -18.39 -19.08 68.26
C SER A 2 -18.06 -18.82 66.80
N ASP A 3 -17.08 -18.01 66.45
CA ASP A 3 -16.41 -16.94 67.22
C ASP A 3 -15.89 -15.89 66.22
N SER A 4 -15.68 -14.64 66.66
CA SER A 4 -15.13 -13.63 65.77
C SER A 4 -13.64 -13.87 65.53
N GLY A 5 -13.21 -13.78 64.27
CA GLY A 5 -11.80 -13.87 63.91
C GLY A 5 -10.97 -12.77 64.56
N ASP A 6 -9.99 -13.19 65.35
CA ASP A 6 -9.10 -12.34 66.16
C ASP A 6 -8.13 -11.50 65.29
N LEU A 7 -7.79 -10.30 65.78
CA LEU A 7 -6.88 -9.35 65.14
C LEU A 7 -5.89 -8.79 66.19
N GLY A 8 -4.70 -9.38 66.23
CA GLY A 8 -3.51 -8.96 66.98
C GLY A 8 -2.36 -9.91 66.63
N ASP A 9 -1.12 -9.50 66.45
CA ASP A 9 -0.31 -8.60 67.28
C ASP A 9 0.86 -8.01 66.44
N PHE A 10 1.34 -6.84 66.83
CA PHE A 10 2.54 -6.19 66.30
C PHE A 10 3.37 -5.70 67.49
N THR A 11 4.52 -6.32 67.76
CA THR A 11 5.45 -5.87 68.80
C THR A 11 6.93 -6.18 68.49
N ASP A 12 7.66 -5.10 68.19
CA ASP A 12 9.02 -4.73 68.61
C ASP A 12 10.18 -5.76 68.72
N TYR A 13 11.07 -5.69 67.74
CA TYR A 13 12.44 -5.14 67.85
C TYR A 13 13.26 -5.32 69.17
N ALA A 14 14.33 -6.13 69.13
CA ALA A 14 15.53 -5.97 69.99
C ALA A 14 16.76 -6.74 69.46
N GLY A 15 17.96 -6.13 69.52
CA GLY A 15 19.27 -6.76 69.19
C GLY A 15 20.06 -5.97 68.11
N SER A 16 20.85 -4.93 68.38
CA SER A 16 21.92 -4.67 69.37
C SER A 16 23.34 -5.03 68.89
N GLY A 17 24.20 -3.99 68.76
CA GLY A 17 25.65 -4.08 69.02
C GLY A 17 26.61 -3.85 67.84
N GLY A 18 27.36 -2.73 67.85
CA GLY A 18 28.60 -2.57 67.06
C GLY A 18 28.92 -1.13 66.61
N ASP A 19 29.40 -0.28 67.53
CA ASP A 19 29.82 1.11 67.25
C ASP A 19 31.33 1.23 66.89
N ASP A 20 31.70 2.43 66.38
CA ASP A 20 33.01 3.13 66.54
C ASP A 20 34.30 2.56 65.87
N ASP A 21 35.23 3.30 65.23
CA ASP A 21 35.54 4.74 65.15
C ASP A 21 36.61 5.02 64.03
N ALA A 22 36.86 6.31 63.81
CA ALA A 22 37.53 7.04 62.74
C ALA A 22 39.07 6.95 62.51
N SER A 23 39.43 7.01 61.22
CA SER A 23 40.33 8.03 60.60
C SER A 23 41.87 8.04 60.73
N ALA A 24 42.47 8.75 59.75
CA ALA A 24 43.88 9.18 59.55
C ALA A 24 44.89 8.07 59.20
N ALA A 25 45.38 7.87 57.96
CA ALA A 25 45.93 8.74 56.90
C ALA A 25 47.48 8.89 56.95
N ASP A 26 48.14 8.41 55.89
CA ASP A 26 49.31 9.06 55.28
C ASP A 26 49.36 8.73 53.76
N ALA A 27 50.05 9.57 52.97
CA ALA A 27 50.13 9.55 51.50
C ALA A 27 51.41 8.82 51.01
N SER A 28 51.81 8.65 49.74
CA SER A 28 51.24 8.83 48.39
C SER A 28 51.84 7.71 47.47
N ASP A 29 51.74 7.60 46.14
CA ASP A 29 51.31 8.50 45.05
C ASP A 29 50.96 7.68 43.76
N ASP A 30 50.72 8.39 42.65
CA ASP A 30 50.71 7.94 41.23
C ASP A 30 49.44 7.24 40.67
N ALA A 31 49.15 7.53 39.39
CA ALA A 31 47.80 7.56 38.80
C ALA A 31 47.76 6.96 37.36
N PRO A 32 46.63 6.95 36.61
CA PRO A 32 45.27 6.49 36.96
C PRO A 32 44.60 5.57 35.88
N ALA A 33 43.42 5.01 36.23
CA ALA A 33 42.28 4.59 35.37
C ALA A 33 42.51 3.47 34.30
N GLU A 34 41.63 2.47 34.13
CA GLU A 34 40.17 2.49 33.90
C GLU A 34 39.53 1.17 34.38
N ALA A 35 38.23 1.18 34.71
CA ALA A 35 37.52 0.01 35.24
C ALA A 35 36.72 -0.73 34.14
N ALA A 36 36.82 -2.07 34.10
CA ALA A 36 36.03 -2.94 33.23
C ALA A 36 35.18 -3.91 34.06
N ASP A 37 33.96 -3.48 34.38
CA ASP A 37 32.96 -4.33 35.04
C ASP A 37 32.43 -5.37 34.04
N THR A 38 32.45 -6.65 34.43
CA THR A 38 32.22 -7.78 33.50
C THR A 38 30.74 -8.17 33.49
N ALA A 39 29.92 -7.38 32.80
CA ALA A 39 28.53 -7.74 32.53
C ALA A 39 28.47 -8.80 31.42
N ALA A 40 27.87 -9.97 31.71
CA ALA A 40 27.63 -11.01 30.72
C ALA A 40 26.60 -10.55 29.67
N GLU A 41 27.09 -10.21 28.48
CA GLU A 41 26.24 -9.75 27.37
C GLU A 41 25.45 -10.93 26.77
N PHE A 42 24.13 -10.78 26.68
CA PHE A 42 23.27 -11.78 26.04
C PHE A 42 23.55 -11.81 24.53
N GLU A 43 24.12 -12.92 24.06
CA GLU A 43 24.39 -13.18 22.64
C GLU A 43 23.08 -13.16 21.83
N ARG A 44 22.81 -12.04 21.17
CA ARG A 44 21.69 -11.93 20.23
C ARG A 44 22.02 -12.78 19.02
N TYR A 45 21.28 -13.86 18.81
CA TYR A 45 21.34 -14.64 17.57
C TYR A 45 21.03 -13.72 16.37
N GLY A 46 22.08 -13.33 15.66
CA GLY A 46 21.99 -12.70 14.36
C GLY A 46 21.58 -13.74 13.34
N THR A 47 20.27 -13.96 13.16
CA THR A 47 19.76 -14.60 11.95
C THR A 47 19.94 -13.64 10.78
N GLU A 48 21.13 -13.63 10.18
CA GLU A 48 21.33 -13.06 8.86
C GLU A 48 20.46 -13.85 7.87
N ALA A 49 19.45 -13.19 7.32
CA ALA A 49 18.58 -13.77 6.32
C ALA A 49 19.37 -13.92 5.01
N ALA A 50 19.87 -15.12 4.74
CA ALA A 50 20.49 -15.45 3.47
C ALA A 50 19.41 -15.57 2.36
N GLY A 51 18.98 -14.43 1.83
CA GLY A 51 17.94 -14.35 0.81
C GLY A 51 17.96 -13.01 0.07
N ALA A 52 17.34 -12.96 -1.11
CA ALA A 52 17.19 -11.72 -1.87
C ALA A 52 16.05 -10.87 -1.27
N ASP A 53 16.37 -10.06 -0.26
CA ASP A 53 15.45 -9.19 0.50
C ASP A 53 14.89 -7.99 -0.31
N GLN A 54 14.51 -8.20 -1.57
CA GLN A 54 13.88 -7.21 -2.45
C GLN A 54 12.35 -7.38 -2.44
N GLY A 55 11.76 -7.38 -1.24
CA GLY A 55 10.31 -7.47 -1.02
C GLY A 55 9.85 -6.55 0.11
N LEU A 56 8.60 -6.10 0.04
CA LEU A 56 7.99 -5.28 1.09
C LEU A 56 7.61 -6.10 2.32
N GLY A 57 7.29 -7.39 2.11
CA GLY A 57 6.77 -8.26 3.15
C GLY A 57 6.55 -9.70 2.71
N THR A 58 5.90 -10.49 3.55
CA THR A 58 5.54 -11.91 3.29
C THR A 58 4.06 -12.19 3.57
N VAL A 59 3.43 -13.04 2.77
CA VAL A 59 2.06 -13.51 3.00
C VAL A 59 1.97 -14.26 4.33
N SER A 60 1.12 -13.77 5.23
CA SER A 60 0.90 -14.34 6.56
C SER A 60 -0.37 -15.20 6.61
N VAL A 61 -0.35 -16.21 7.48
CA VAL A 61 -1.50 -17.09 7.79
C VAL A 61 -2.09 -16.78 9.18
N SER A 62 -1.50 -15.85 9.93
CA SER A 62 -1.78 -15.65 11.37
C SER A 62 -3.24 -15.36 11.72
N GLN A 63 -4.05 -14.88 10.78
CA GLN A 63 -5.49 -14.63 10.94
C GLN A 63 -6.34 -15.33 9.85
N GLY A 64 -5.79 -16.40 9.27
CA GLY A 64 -6.35 -17.12 8.13
C GLY A 64 -5.80 -16.61 6.80
N LEU A 65 -5.74 -17.53 5.83
CA LEU A 65 -5.30 -17.26 4.46
C LEU A 65 -6.31 -17.91 3.51
N ARG A 66 -7.18 -17.09 2.90
CA ARG A 66 -8.36 -17.53 2.12
C ARG A 66 -8.62 -16.58 0.96
N VAL A 67 -8.98 -17.16 -0.19
CA VAL A 67 -9.70 -16.45 -1.28
C VAL A 67 -11.10 -17.06 -1.34
N SER A 68 -12.11 -16.22 -1.53
CA SER A 68 -13.50 -16.62 -1.78
C SER A 68 -14.04 -15.89 -3.02
N GLN A 69 -15.15 -16.37 -3.57
CA GLN A 69 -15.87 -15.62 -4.62
C GLN A 69 -16.63 -14.42 -4.04
N ASP A 70 -16.95 -14.50 -2.74
CA ASP A 70 -17.42 -13.35 -1.97
C ASP A 70 -16.21 -12.55 -1.48
N GLY A 71 -16.18 -11.25 -1.78
CA GLY A 71 -15.09 -10.36 -1.39
C GLY A 71 -14.94 -10.27 0.13
N ASP A 72 -16.08 -10.19 0.84
CA ASP A 72 -16.13 -10.02 2.30
C ASP A 72 -15.62 -11.26 3.06
N GLU A 73 -15.51 -12.40 2.38
CA GLU A 73 -14.97 -13.66 2.90
C GLU A 73 -13.48 -13.88 2.58
N THR A 74 -12.89 -13.05 1.72
CA THR A 74 -11.48 -13.14 1.35
C THR A 74 -10.60 -12.60 2.48
N ARG A 75 -9.53 -13.32 2.82
CA ARG A 75 -8.58 -12.97 3.87
C ARG A 75 -7.17 -13.22 3.38
N LEU A 76 -6.53 -12.17 2.91
CA LEU A 76 -5.14 -12.14 2.49
C LEU A 76 -4.45 -11.05 3.28
N ARG A 77 -3.43 -11.40 4.06
CA ARG A 77 -2.62 -10.43 4.82
C ARG A 77 -1.14 -10.64 4.52
N ALA A 78 -0.38 -9.56 4.46
CA ALA A 78 1.07 -9.60 4.42
C ALA A 78 1.66 -8.93 5.67
N PHE A 79 2.68 -9.54 6.26
CA PHE A 79 3.52 -8.88 7.26
C PHE A 79 4.54 -8.01 6.53
N ILE A 80 4.59 -6.72 6.85
CA ILE A 80 5.49 -5.73 6.24
C ILE A 80 6.72 -5.57 7.15
N THR A 81 7.91 -5.71 6.55
CA THR A 81 9.17 -5.60 7.28
C THR A 81 9.45 -4.16 7.70
N THR A 82 10.16 -3.95 8.81
CA THR A 82 10.31 -2.61 9.43
C THR A 82 10.87 -1.55 8.47
N GLY A 83 11.84 -1.91 7.63
CA GLY A 83 12.40 -0.98 6.63
C GLY A 83 11.45 -0.56 5.51
N ASN A 84 10.30 -1.22 5.35
CA ASN A 84 9.33 -0.97 4.29
C ASN A 84 8.00 -0.36 4.78
N ARG A 85 7.88 -0.03 6.08
CA ARG A 85 6.63 0.49 6.64
C ARG A 85 6.27 1.87 6.07
N ASP A 86 7.28 2.71 5.89
CA ASP A 86 7.15 4.06 5.33
C ASP A 86 6.96 4.12 3.80
N SER A 87 7.24 3.05 3.06
CA SER A 87 7.01 3.01 1.59
C SER A 87 5.58 2.58 1.24
N VAL A 88 4.92 1.84 2.10
CA VAL A 88 3.60 1.24 1.85
C VAL A 88 2.45 2.26 2.00
N ARG A 89 1.46 2.23 1.09
CA ARG A 89 0.25 3.08 1.12
C ARG A 89 -1.01 2.26 0.89
N LEU A 90 -2.15 2.74 1.41
CA LEU A 90 -3.48 2.23 1.05
C LEU A 90 -3.70 2.45 -0.45
N GLY A 91 -4.05 1.39 -1.17
CA GLY A 91 -4.19 1.36 -2.63
C GLY A 91 -2.91 1.08 -3.41
N SER A 92 -1.74 0.92 -2.76
CA SER A 92 -0.52 0.45 -3.44
C SER A 92 -0.75 -0.94 -4.04
N TYR A 93 -0.19 -1.18 -5.22
CA TYR A 93 -0.31 -2.45 -5.92
C TYR A 93 0.86 -3.37 -5.58
N LEU A 94 0.55 -4.62 -5.24
CA LEU A 94 1.51 -5.66 -4.89
C LEU A 94 1.43 -6.83 -5.85
N LEU A 95 2.55 -7.54 -5.96
CA LEU A 95 2.70 -8.77 -6.70
C LEU A 95 3.19 -9.85 -5.74
N VAL A 96 2.48 -10.98 -5.71
CA VAL A 96 2.77 -12.14 -4.86
C VAL A 96 2.91 -13.37 -5.78
N PRO A 97 4.10 -13.96 -5.91
CA PRO A 97 4.31 -15.08 -6.83
C PRO A 97 3.59 -16.34 -6.31
N TYR A 98 3.09 -17.14 -7.25
CA TYR A 98 2.73 -18.52 -6.98
C TYR A 98 3.97 -19.43 -7.08
N PRO A 99 3.86 -20.74 -6.81
CA PRO A 99 4.96 -21.69 -7.01
C PRO A 99 5.24 -22.04 -8.48
N ASP A 100 4.39 -21.58 -9.39
CA ASP A 100 4.55 -21.62 -10.84
C ASP A 100 4.81 -20.19 -11.36
N ASP A 101 4.95 -20.02 -12.67
CA ASP A 101 5.34 -18.75 -13.31
C ASP A 101 4.23 -17.68 -13.29
N GLU A 102 3.12 -17.90 -12.58
CA GLU A 102 2.06 -16.91 -12.42
C GLU A 102 2.23 -16.06 -11.15
N THR A 103 1.64 -14.87 -11.14
CA THR A 103 1.72 -13.94 -10.01
C THR A 103 0.34 -13.38 -9.68
N LEU A 104 -0.03 -13.40 -8.39
CA LEU A 104 -1.21 -12.72 -7.89
C LEU A 104 -0.94 -11.21 -7.81
N PHE A 105 -1.79 -10.42 -8.47
CA PHE A 105 -1.81 -8.97 -8.40
C PHE A 105 -2.87 -8.51 -7.40
N CYS A 106 -2.44 -7.77 -6.37
CA CYS A 106 -3.28 -7.27 -5.29
C CYS A 106 -3.22 -5.74 -5.17
N SER A 107 -4.21 -5.15 -4.53
CA SER A 107 -4.13 -3.81 -3.93
C SER A 107 -4.16 -3.89 -2.40
N ILE A 108 -3.51 -2.95 -1.71
CA ILE A 108 -3.57 -2.85 -0.26
C ILE A 108 -4.87 -2.18 0.16
N ALA A 109 -5.78 -2.92 0.79
CA ALA A 109 -7.08 -2.44 1.24
C ALA A 109 -7.02 -1.79 2.63
N ALA A 110 -6.21 -2.33 3.54
CA ALA A 110 -6.03 -1.80 4.89
C ALA A 110 -4.57 -1.95 5.38
N LEU A 111 -4.20 -1.13 6.37
CA LEU A 111 -2.92 -1.18 7.07
C LEU A 111 -3.18 -1.13 8.58
N GLU A 112 -2.53 -2.00 9.33
CA GLU A 112 -2.76 -2.20 10.77
C GLU A 112 -1.43 -2.43 11.50
N TYR A 113 -1.26 -1.80 12.67
CA TYR A 113 -0.28 -2.24 13.65
C TYR A 113 -0.93 -3.26 14.58
N ALA A 114 -0.77 -4.54 14.28
CA ALA A 114 -1.24 -5.63 15.12
C ALA A 114 -0.24 -5.87 16.28
N GLN A 115 -0.72 -5.85 17.51
CA GLN A 115 0.12 -6.15 18.68
C GLN A 115 0.64 -7.60 18.61
N GLU A 116 1.92 -7.81 18.94
CA GLU A 116 2.48 -9.17 19.03
C GLU A 116 2.12 -9.88 20.35
N PHE A 117 2.00 -9.11 21.43
CA PHE A 117 1.63 -9.57 22.76
C PHE A 117 0.46 -8.74 23.29
N GLN A 118 -0.40 -9.34 24.12
CA GLN A 118 -1.48 -8.61 24.81
C GLN A 118 -0.87 -7.66 25.86
N SER A 119 -0.53 -6.44 25.42
CA SER A 119 -0.05 -5.35 26.25
C SER A 119 -1.04 -4.19 26.16
N ASP A 120 -1.48 -3.67 27.29
CA ASP A 120 -2.45 -2.58 27.36
C ASP A 120 -1.76 -1.22 27.11
N ASP A 121 -1.40 -0.96 25.86
CA ASP A 121 -0.83 0.29 25.37
C ASP A 121 -1.82 1.47 25.42
N ALA A 122 -3.12 1.18 25.40
CA ALA A 122 -4.23 2.13 25.38
C ALA A 122 -4.55 2.78 26.76
N THR A 123 -3.58 2.83 27.68
CA THR A 123 -3.75 3.47 29.00
C THR A 123 -3.23 4.90 29.02
N GLU A 124 -3.81 5.74 29.89
CA GLU A 124 -3.35 7.12 30.11
C GLU A 124 -1.87 7.19 30.55
N ILE A 125 -1.39 6.16 31.27
CA ILE A 125 0.00 6.07 31.73
C ILE A 125 0.95 5.81 30.55
N HIS A 126 0.59 4.90 29.64
CA HIS A 126 1.36 4.65 28.43
C HIS A 126 1.34 5.88 27.50
N ALA A 127 0.16 6.45 27.23
CA ALA A 127 0.03 7.67 26.42
C ALA A 127 0.89 8.83 26.97
N ARG A 128 0.82 9.12 28.28
CA ARG A 128 1.66 10.18 28.91
C ARG A 128 3.15 9.85 28.94
N ARG A 129 3.56 8.57 28.91
CA ARG A 129 4.98 8.19 28.77
C ARG A 129 5.45 8.39 27.34
N GLN A 130 4.66 7.98 26.36
CA GLN A 130 4.97 8.09 24.93
C GLN A 130 5.01 9.54 24.47
N MET A 131 4.09 10.41 24.92
CA MET A 131 4.13 11.88 24.70
C MET A 131 5.37 12.58 25.26
N ARG A 132 6.17 11.91 26.12
CA ARG A 132 7.42 12.44 26.69
C ARG A 132 8.68 11.76 26.14
N ARG A 133 8.54 10.82 25.19
CA ARG A 133 9.65 10.23 24.45
C ARG A 133 9.62 10.76 23.00
N GLU A 134 10.78 11.08 22.45
CA GLU A 134 10.93 11.45 21.04
C GLU A 134 11.05 10.22 20.12
N GLY A 135 10.31 9.13 20.42
CA GLY A 135 10.40 7.89 19.65
C GLY A 135 9.32 6.87 19.98
N PHE A 136 8.92 6.13 18.95
CA PHE A 136 8.04 4.96 19.02
C PHE A 136 8.87 3.69 18.79
N GLU A 137 8.80 2.73 19.71
CA GLU A 137 9.50 1.45 19.58
C GLU A 137 8.69 0.49 18.72
N GLU A 138 8.80 0.71 17.40
CA GLU A 138 8.11 -0.04 16.33
C GLU A 138 8.29 -1.57 16.35
N ARG A 139 9.21 -2.09 17.16
CA ARG A 139 9.52 -3.52 17.28
C ARG A 139 8.45 -4.33 18.01
N ASP A 140 7.66 -3.70 18.88
CA ASP A 140 6.65 -4.39 19.69
C ASP A 140 5.35 -4.70 18.89
N TYR A 141 5.27 -4.23 17.65
CA TYR A 141 4.09 -4.32 16.79
C TYR A 141 4.42 -4.93 15.42
N LYS A 142 3.51 -5.79 14.95
CA LYS A 142 3.52 -6.35 13.60
C LYS A 142 2.75 -5.41 12.66
N PHE A 143 3.44 -4.78 11.73
CA PHE A 143 2.76 -4.02 10.68
C PHE A 143 2.21 -4.98 9.62
N MET A 144 0.89 -4.95 9.46
CA MET A 144 0.13 -5.87 8.62
C MET A 144 -0.56 -5.07 7.51
N ALA A 145 -0.40 -5.51 6.27
CA ALA A 145 -1.19 -5.06 5.13
C ALA A 145 -2.29 -6.08 4.83
N GLU A 146 -3.53 -5.63 4.66
CA GLU A 146 -4.61 -6.43 4.11
C GLU A 146 -4.65 -6.25 2.60
N LEU A 147 -4.72 -7.37 1.87
CA LEU A 147 -4.57 -7.41 0.42
C LEU A 147 -5.88 -7.83 -0.25
N GLU A 148 -6.40 -6.98 -1.12
CA GLU A 148 -7.52 -7.30 -2.01
C GLU A 148 -6.95 -7.90 -3.31
N PRO A 149 -7.28 -9.16 -3.65
CA PRO A 149 -6.77 -9.81 -4.86
C PRO A 149 -7.53 -9.35 -6.10
N VAL A 150 -6.85 -8.67 -7.02
CA VAL A 150 -7.46 -8.04 -8.21
C VAL A 150 -7.47 -8.97 -9.42
N ALA A 151 -6.37 -9.70 -9.64
CA ALA A 151 -6.21 -10.62 -10.77
C ALA A 151 -5.04 -11.58 -10.55
N VAL A 152 -5.04 -12.70 -11.27
CA VAL A 152 -3.82 -13.50 -11.49
C VAL A 152 -3.24 -13.15 -12.86
N ILE A 153 -1.98 -12.74 -12.88
CA ILE A 153 -1.20 -12.42 -14.07
C ILE A 153 -0.33 -13.63 -14.44
N TYR A 154 -0.29 -13.97 -15.72
CA TYR A 154 0.52 -15.06 -16.26
C TYR A 154 1.00 -14.68 -17.66
N GLU A 155 2.07 -15.30 -18.13
CA GLU A 155 2.56 -15.13 -19.51
C GLU A 155 2.03 -16.26 -20.39
N GLU A 156 1.51 -15.93 -21.57
CA GLU A 156 1.11 -16.91 -22.58
C GLU A 156 1.52 -16.42 -23.97
N GLY A 157 2.50 -17.09 -24.58
CA GLY A 157 2.99 -16.77 -25.91
C GLY A 157 3.85 -15.50 -26.01
N GLY A 158 4.47 -15.07 -24.90
CA GLY A 158 5.22 -13.80 -24.83
C GLY A 158 4.38 -12.58 -24.42
N GLU A 159 3.07 -12.78 -24.18
CA GLU A 159 2.14 -11.72 -23.77
C GLU A 159 1.68 -11.93 -22.32
N LEU A 160 1.69 -10.86 -21.52
CA LEU A 160 1.09 -10.86 -20.18
C LEU A 160 -0.43 -10.84 -20.27
N LYS A 161 -1.07 -11.86 -19.71
CA LYS A 161 -2.53 -11.99 -19.62
C LYS A 161 -2.99 -12.00 -18.17
N ARG A 162 -4.29 -11.77 -17.97
CA ARG A 162 -4.92 -11.84 -16.65
C ARG A 162 -6.16 -12.75 -16.63
N ARG A 163 -6.37 -13.40 -15.49
CA ARG A 163 -7.62 -14.10 -15.14
C ARG A 163 -8.13 -13.64 -13.77
N MET A 164 -9.38 -14.03 -13.45
CA MET A 164 -9.96 -13.87 -12.11
C MET A 164 -9.12 -14.65 -11.10
N THR A 165 -9.06 -14.17 -9.85
CA THR A 165 -8.37 -14.90 -8.77
C THR A 165 -9.15 -16.17 -8.42
N ASP A 166 -8.51 -17.33 -8.61
CA ASP A 166 -9.11 -18.65 -8.41
C ASP A 166 -8.38 -19.50 -7.37
N ARG A 167 -7.23 -19.02 -6.86
CA ARG A 167 -6.35 -19.81 -5.98
C ARG A 167 -5.59 -18.96 -4.96
N VAL A 168 -5.29 -19.58 -3.82
CA VAL A 168 -4.65 -18.94 -2.66
C VAL A 168 -3.12 -19.00 -2.82
N PRO A 169 -2.37 -17.88 -2.64
CA PRO A 169 -0.90 -17.90 -2.67
C PRO A 169 -0.33 -18.70 -1.50
N LYS A 170 0.96 -19.05 -1.56
CA LYS A 170 1.57 -19.83 -0.47
C LYS A 170 1.85 -18.97 0.77
N PRO A 171 1.69 -19.53 1.98
CA PRO A 171 2.27 -18.98 3.20
C PRO A 171 3.75 -18.61 3.00
N GLY A 172 4.16 -17.44 3.46
CA GLY A 172 5.54 -16.96 3.35
C GLY A 172 5.95 -16.44 1.96
N ALA A 173 5.07 -16.47 0.96
CA ALA A 173 5.38 -15.89 -0.36
C ALA A 173 5.72 -14.40 -0.25
N LEU A 174 6.78 -13.96 -0.93
CA LEU A 174 7.26 -12.58 -0.89
C LEU A 174 6.29 -11.65 -1.63
N ALA A 175 5.78 -10.64 -0.93
CA ALA A 175 5.01 -9.56 -1.51
C ALA A 175 5.97 -8.44 -1.95
N ARG A 176 6.05 -8.19 -3.26
CA ARG A 176 6.83 -7.09 -3.85
C ARG A 176 5.91 -5.99 -4.37
N GLU A 177 6.41 -4.76 -4.44
CA GLU A 177 5.69 -3.68 -5.10
C GLU A 177 5.53 -3.97 -6.60
N ALA A 178 4.39 -3.60 -7.18
CA ALA A 178 4.22 -3.56 -8.63
C ALA A 178 4.88 -2.29 -9.18
N SER A 179 6.12 -2.42 -9.66
CA SER A 179 6.93 -1.34 -10.24
C SER A 179 7.06 -1.39 -11.77
N ASP A 180 6.54 -2.46 -12.39
CA ASP A 180 6.52 -2.66 -13.84
C ASP A 180 5.19 -2.20 -14.45
N GLU A 181 5.26 -1.38 -15.50
CA GLU A 181 4.08 -0.77 -16.12
C GLU A 181 3.18 -1.80 -16.81
N ALA A 182 3.77 -2.82 -17.47
CA ALA A 182 3.00 -3.84 -18.16
C ALA A 182 2.27 -4.76 -17.16
N GLN A 183 2.90 -5.12 -16.05
CA GLN A 183 2.27 -5.85 -14.95
C GLN A 183 1.12 -5.05 -14.32
N ILE A 184 1.28 -3.74 -14.09
CA ILE A 184 0.20 -2.88 -13.57
C ILE A 184 -0.95 -2.77 -14.58
N LYS A 185 -0.66 -2.47 -15.85
CA LYS A 185 -1.69 -2.33 -16.91
C LYS A 185 -2.45 -3.63 -17.12
N THR A 186 -1.75 -4.76 -17.26
CA THR A 186 -2.37 -6.09 -17.37
C THR A 186 -3.20 -6.39 -16.13
N GLY A 187 -2.64 -6.22 -14.92
CA GLY A 187 -3.32 -6.45 -13.64
C GLY A 187 -4.63 -5.66 -13.51
N LEU A 188 -4.64 -4.38 -13.90
CA LEU A 188 -5.80 -3.50 -13.87
C LEU A 188 -6.71 -3.58 -15.11
N LYS A 189 -6.36 -4.37 -16.13
CA LYS A 189 -7.07 -4.42 -17.42
C LYS A 189 -7.10 -3.05 -18.13
N ILE A 190 -6.05 -2.25 -17.97
CA ILE A 190 -5.86 -0.98 -18.68
C ILE A 190 -5.26 -1.29 -20.06
N PRO A 191 -5.85 -0.83 -21.17
CA PRO A 191 -5.26 -1.02 -22.51
C PRO A 191 -3.97 -0.21 -22.68
N GLY A 192 -3.06 -0.70 -23.53
CA GLY A 192 -1.83 0.03 -23.86
C GLY A 192 -2.09 1.33 -24.64
N ASP A 193 -3.17 1.34 -25.42
CA ASP A 193 -3.61 2.43 -26.30
C ASP A 193 -5.07 2.84 -26.02
N GLY A 194 -5.66 3.64 -26.91
CA GLY A 194 -6.96 4.27 -26.69
C GLY A 194 -6.87 5.61 -25.93
N VAL A 195 -8.02 6.08 -25.43
CA VAL A 195 -8.21 7.46 -24.94
C VAL A 195 -7.69 7.64 -23.52
N PHE A 196 -6.85 8.65 -23.33
CA PHE A 196 -6.21 9.00 -22.07
C PHE A 196 -7.19 9.70 -21.13
N LEU A 197 -7.40 9.15 -19.93
CA LEU A 197 -8.20 9.78 -18.88
C LEU A 197 -7.34 10.55 -17.86
N GLY A 198 -6.11 10.12 -17.64
CA GLY A 198 -5.21 10.66 -16.61
C GLY A 198 -4.08 9.69 -16.31
N HIS A 199 -3.44 9.88 -15.15
CA HIS A 199 -2.44 8.93 -14.64
C HIS A 199 -3.03 8.17 -13.47
N LEU A 200 -2.63 6.91 -13.31
CA LEU A 200 -2.95 6.11 -12.13
C LEU A 200 -2.41 6.80 -10.87
N SER A 201 -3.23 6.89 -9.83
CA SER A 201 -2.84 7.52 -8.56
C SER A 201 -3.44 6.81 -7.36
N VAL A 202 -2.71 6.89 -6.25
CA VAL A 202 -2.99 6.23 -4.97
C VAL A 202 -2.87 7.31 -3.89
N GLY A 203 -3.93 7.54 -3.11
CA GLY A 203 -3.96 8.65 -2.14
C GLY A 203 -3.83 10.07 -2.75
N GLY A 204 -3.94 10.21 -4.08
CA GLY A 204 -3.68 11.44 -4.82
C GLY A 204 -2.25 11.58 -5.36
N GLU A 205 -1.32 10.72 -4.96
CA GLU A 205 0.02 10.64 -5.53
C GLU A 205 0.02 9.73 -6.77
N LYS A 206 0.70 10.15 -7.85
CA LYS A 206 0.79 9.33 -9.07
C LYS A 206 1.62 8.07 -8.82
N VAL A 207 1.12 6.91 -9.23
CA VAL A 207 1.90 5.67 -9.26
C VAL A 207 3.07 5.85 -10.23
N ARG A 208 4.27 5.51 -9.77
CA ARG A 208 5.51 5.61 -10.56
C ARG A 208 6.11 4.24 -10.81
N THR A 209 6.73 4.10 -11.97
CA THR A 209 7.38 2.88 -12.46
C THR A 209 8.81 3.21 -12.90
N ALA A 210 9.59 2.19 -13.22
CA ALA A 210 10.92 2.35 -13.81
C ALA A 210 10.90 2.69 -15.32
N ALA A 211 9.72 2.87 -15.91
CA ALA A 211 9.54 3.21 -17.32
C ALA A 211 9.74 4.72 -17.59
N GLU A 212 9.81 5.10 -18.86
CA GLU A 212 9.82 6.51 -19.30
C GLU A 212 8.63 6.71 -20.27
N PRO A 213 7.61 7.53 -19.92
CA PRO A 213 7.52 8.36 -18.72
C PRO A 213 7.31 7.56 -17.43
N PRO A 214 7.81 8.02 -16.27
CA PRO A 214 7.78 7.29 -14.99
C PRO A 214 6.40 7.32 -14.31
N THR A 215 5.30 7.33 -15.06
CA THR A 215 3.94 7.37 -14.55
C THR A 215 3.02 6.53 -15.42
N VAL A 216 2.31 5.58 -14.83
CA VAL A 216 1.33 4.76 -15.56
C VAL A 216 0.16 5.64 -16.02
N ASP A 217 -0.10 5.66 -17.32
CA ASP A 217 -1.27 6.29 -17.89
C ASP A 217 -2.51 5.39 -17.80
N TYR A 218 -3.64 6.00 -17.49
CA TYR A 218 -4.94 5.32 -17.42
C TYR A 218 -5.73 5.62 -18.70
N ARG A 219 -6.02 4.57 -19.46
CA ARG A 219 -6.72 4.64 -20.75
C ARG A 219 -8.02 3.87 -20.76
N VAL A 220 -8.91 4.21 -21.69
CA VAL A 220 -10.11 3.45 -22.02
C VAL A 220 -10.03 2.97 -23.46
N LYS A 221 -10.40 1.71 -23.67
CA LYS A 221 -10.40 1.07 -25.00
C LYS A 221 -11.35 1.84 -25.92
N ASP A 222 -10.83 2.21 -27.08
CA ASP A 222 -11.50 3.01 -28.07
C ASP A 222 -11.34 2.37 -29.45
N GLU A 223 -12.02 1.23 -29.61
CA GLU A 223 -12.02 0.39 -30.80
C GLU A 223 -13.46 -0.06 -31.06
N TYR A 224 -13.84 -0.13 -32.33
CA TYR A 224 -15.20 -0.51 -32.75
C TYR A 224 -15.35 -2.01 -33.10
N ALA A 225 -14.27 -2.79 -33.10
CA ALA A 225 -14.26 -4.20 -33.51
C ALA A 225 -15.12 -5.09 -32.59
N ASP A 226 -15.14 -4.82 -31.28
CA ASP A 226 -15.96 -5.52 -30.28
C ASP A 226 -17.34 -4.84 -30.05
N GLY A 227 -17.74 -3.94 -30.96
CA GLY A 227 -18.86 -3.01 -30.80
C GLY A 227 -18.43 -1.65 -30.23
N ASP A 228 -19.40 -0.80 -29.88
CA ASP A 228 -19.12 0.60 -29.53
C ASP A 228 -18.15 0.77 -28.35
N PRO A 229 -17.19 1.73 -28.44
CA PRO A 229 -16.34 2.11 -27.33
C PRO A 229 -17.10 2.38 -26.03
N LEU A 230 -16.50 2.00 -24.89
CA LEU A 230 -17.11 2.10 -23.56
C LEU A 230 -17.63 3.50 -23.22
N VAL A 231 -16.97 4.54 -23.75
CA VAL A 231 -17.39 5.95 -23.58
C VAL A 231 -18.78 6.23 -24.15
N PHE A 232 -19.16 5.57 -25.25
CA PHE A 232 -20.43 5.83 -25.94
C PHE A 232 -21.61 4.98 -25.44
N ARG A 233 -21.36 3.87 -24.73
CA ARG A 233 -22.42 3.02 -24.17
C ARG A 233 -23.00 3.59 -22.87
N HIS A 234 -22.25 3.57 -21.77
CA HIS A 234 -22.79 3.79 -20.42
C HIS A 234 -21.84 4.57 -19.47
N THR A 235 -21.24 5.67 -19.95
CA THR A 235 -20.36 6.49 -19.10
C THR A 235 -21.11 7.50 -18.23
N LEU A 236 -20.96 7.40 -16.91
CA LEU A 236 -21.46 8.37 -15.92
C LEU A 236 -20.29 9.11 -15.25
N VAL A 237 -20.31 10.45 -15.28
CA VAL A 237 -19.32 11.29 -14.57
C VAL A 237 -19.98 11.96 -13.36
N ALA A 238 -19.75 11.40 -12.17
CA ALA A 238 -20.29 11.87 -10.90
C ALA A 238 -19.21 12.54 -10.01
N GLY A 239 -19.63 13.20 -8.93
CA GLY A 239 -18.75 13.92 -8.00
C GLY A 239 -19.36 15.23 -7.49
N GLY A 240 -18.76 15.82 -6.45
CA GLY A 240 -19.24 17.04 -5.79
C GLY A 240 -19.16 18.31 -6.66
N THR A 241 -19.75 19.41 -6.18
CA THR A 241 -19.55 20.74 -6.80
C THR A 241 -18.09 21.15 -6.67
N GLY A 242 -17.50 21.69 -7.74
CA GLY A 242 -16.07 22.05 -7.77
C GLY A 242 -15.10 20.90 -8.05
N SER A 243 -15.51 19.63 -8.01
CA SER A 243 -14.63 18.44 -8.18
C SER A 243 -14.09 18.21 -9.60
N GLY A 244 -14.10 19.23 -10.47
CA GLY A 244 -13.52 19.13 -11.82
C GLY A 244 -14.33 18.36 -12.88
N LYS A 245 -15.52 17.82 -12.59
CA LYS A 245 -16.35 17.04 -13.55
C LYS A 245 -16.34 17.60 -14.98
N THR A 246 -16.78 18.86 -15.15
CA THR A 246 -16.87 19.54 -16.45
C THR A 246 -15.51 19.70 -17.14
N HIS A 247 -14.41 19.81 -16.38
CA HIS A 247 -13.07 19.88 -16.92
C HIS A 247 -12.60 18.50 -17.40
N ALA A 248 -12.77 17.46 -16.58
CA ALA A 248 -12.47 16.08 -16.96
C ALA A 248 -13.25 15.65 -18.20
N SER A 249 -14.58 15.79 -18.21
CA SER A 249 -15.42 15.44 -19.37
C SER A 249 -15.00 16.19 -20.64
N LYS A 250 -14.63 17.47 -20.55
CA LYS A 250 -14.15 18.24 -21.71
C LYS A 250 -12.80 17.73 -22.22
N ASN A 251 -11.88 17.33 -21.35
CA ASN A 251 -10.56 16.83 -21.76
C ASN A 251 -10.65 15.44 -22.40
N VAL A 252 -11.56 14.58 -21.92
CA VAL A 252 -11.89 13.30 -22.56
C VAL A 252 -12.57 13.54 -23.92
N LEU A 253 -13.66 14.30 -23.97
CA LEU A 253 -14.42 14.53 -25.20
C LEU A 253 -13.61 15.24 -26.30
N ARG A 254 -12.62 16.07 -25.96
CA ARG A 254 -11.72 16.67 -26.96
C ARG A 254 -10.88 15.65 -27.72
N GLN A 255 -10.48 14.55 -27.09
CA GLN A 255 -9.75 13.49 -27.78
C GLN A 255 -10.64 12.80 -28.82
N TYR A 256 -11.92 12.59 -28.49
CA TYR A 256 -12.93 12.11 -29.44
C TYR A 256 -13.27 13.10 -30.56
N LEU A 257 -12.97 14.39 -30.39
CA LEU A 257 -13.22 15.44 -31.39
C LEU A 257 -11.93 15.90 -32.11
N ALA A 258 -10.85 15.13 -32.02
CA ALA A 258 -9.59 15.43 -32.70
C ALA A 258 -9.75 15.29 -34.23
N GLU A 259 -9.08 16.17 -34.99
CA GLU A 259 -9.30 16.34 -36.44
C GLU A 259 -8.82 15.15 -37.29
N ASP A 260 -7.95 14.31 -36.72
CA ASP A 260 -7.39 13.08 -37.28
C ASP A 260 -8.30 11.87 -37.14
N ARG A 261 -9.46 12.00 -36.46
CA ARG A 261 -10.41 10.90 -36.27
C ARG A 261 -11.43 10.77 -37.39
N THR A 262 -11.85 9.53 -37.62
CA THR A 262 -13.05 9.18 -38.39
C THR A 262 -13.94 8.25 -37.57
N TYR A 263 -15.25 8.36 -37.77
CA TYR A 263 -16.25 7.50 -37.15
C TYR A 263 -17.08 6.79 -38.23
N PRO A 264 -17.26 5.46 -38.16
CA PRO A 264 -18.16 4.76 -39.04
C PRO A 264 -19.62 5.12 -38.73
N MET A 265 -20.43 5.25 -39.78
CA MET A 265 -21.87 5.48 -39.71
C MET A 265 -22.62 4.24 -40.20
N ASP A 266 -23.87 4.05 -39.75
CA ASP A 266 -24.73 2.92 -40.14
C ASP A 266 -24.96 2.80 -41.66
N ASP A 267 -24.76 3.88 -42.41
CA ASP A 267 -24.86 3.91 -43.88
C ASP A 267 -23.53 3.66 -44.61
N GLY A 268 -22.51 3.18 -43.89
CA GLY A 268 -21.21 2.79 -44.44
C GLY A 268 -20.26 3.96 -44.76
N ARG A 269 -20.64 5.20 -44.42
CA ARG A 269 -19.76 6.37 -44.54
C ARG A 269 -18.87 6.51 -43.32
N GLU A 270 -17.64 6.99 -43.52
CA GLU A 270 -16.82 7.52 -42.44
C GLU A 270 -17.00 9.04 -42.33
N VAL A 271 -17.11 9.56 -41.10
CA VAL A 271 -17.30 10.98 -40.81
C VAL A 271 -16.26 11.44 -39.79
N SER A 272 -15.46 12.45 -40.16
CA SER A 272 -14.59 13.15 -39.22
C SER A 272 -15.39 14.13 -38.35
N PRO A 273 -15.01 14.34 -37.08
CA PRO A 273 -15.64 15.37 -36.24
C PRO A 273 -15.41 16.76 -36.85
N PRO A 274 -16.37 17.70 -36.70
CA PRO A 274 -16.24 19.04 -37.28
C PRO A 274 -15.06 19.81 -36.67
N SER A 275 -14.10 20.23 -37.50
CA SER A 275 -12.93 20.99 -37.08
C SER A 275 -13.32 22.34 -36.47
N CYS A 276 -13.07 22.50 -35.17
CA CYS A 276 -13.47 23.68 -34.42
C CYS A 276 -12.38 24.76 -34.47
N SER A 277 -12.17 25.34 -35.66
CA SER A 277 -11.22 26.45 -35.84
C SER A 277 -11.60 27.66 -34.97
N SER A 278 -10.78 27.98 -33.96
CA SER A 278 -11.05 29.06 -33.01
C SER A 278 -10.77 30.47 -33.57
N THR A 279 -11.46 30.83 -34.65
CA THR A 279 -11.36 32.16 -35.26
C THR A 279 -11.99 33.20 -34.33
N ARG A 280 -11.17 33.90 -33.52
CA ARG A 280 -11.62 35.04 -32.71
C ARG A 280 -12.05 36.20 -33.62
N ARG A 281 -13.36 36.31 -33.87
CA ARG A 281 -14.15 37.56 -33.79
C ARG A 281 -15.63 37.33 -34.11
N THR A 282 -16.49 37.72 -33.16
CA THR A 282 -17.89 38.16 -33.33
C THR A 282 -18.89 37.33 -34.16
N SER A 283 -20.02 37.03 -33.53
CA SER A 283 -21.25 36.38 -34.05
C SER A 283 -21.16 34.89 -34.43
N THR A 284 -21.91 34.10 -33.66
CA THR A 284 -22.51 32.78 -33.97
C THR A 284 -21.64 31.74 -34.71
N PRO A 285 -21.14 30.68 -34.05
CA PRO A 285 -20.39 29.64 -34.72
C PRO A 285 -21.30 28.84 -35.66
N ARG A 286 -20.97 28.81 -36.96
CA ARG A 286 -21.51 27.83 -37.91
C ARG A 286 -20.55 26.65 -37.95
N CYS A 287 -21.00 25.47 -37.52
CA CYS A 287 -20.35 24.22 -37.95
C CYS A 287 -20.54 24.07 -39.46
N THR A 288 -19.45 23.91 -40.20
CA THR A 288 -19.47 23.55 -41.62
C THR A 288 -19.07 22.10 -41.77
N THR A 289 -20.05 21.24 -42.04
CA THR A 289 -19.80 19.84 -42.38
C THR A 289 -19.15 19.77 -43.76
N THR A 290 -17.83 19.57 -43.81
CA THR A 290 -17.11 19.39 -45.07
C THR A 290 -17.27 17.94 -45.53
N THR A 291 -18.38 17.65 -46.20
CA THR A 291 -18.56 16.39 -46.91
C THR A 291 -17.57 16.35 -48.08
N ARG A 292 -16.48 15.59 -47.96
CA ARG A 292 -15.73 15.15 -49.14
C ARG A 292 -16.49 13.98 -49.76
N GLY A 293 -16.77 14.09 -51.06
CA GLY A 293 -17.26 13.00 -51.91
C GLY A 293 -16.13 12.37 -52.71
#